data_AF-A0A3N7B0F1-F1
#
_entry.id   AF-A0A3N7B0F1-F1
#
_cell.length_a   1.000
_cell.length_b   1.000
_cell.length_c   1.000
_cell.angle_alpha   90.00
_cell.angle_beta   90.00
_cell.angle_gamma   90.00
#
_symmetry.space_group_name_H-M   'P 1'
#
loop_
_entity.id
_entity.type
_entity.pdbx_description
1 polymer ?
#
loop_
_entity_poly.entity_id
_entity_poly.type
_entity_poly.pdbx_seq_one_letter_code
_entity_poly.pdbx_strand_id
1 'polypeptide(L)'
;MAEESDLEKTEPASERRLEKAREEGNVARSRELTTFVMLATASAGLWFAGESLNTGMNGALRRGLQFDRASAFDPSHMLSQTGLMALQAFIAIGPLFAMMVVAAVAAPLMLGGWMFSTEAVAPKFSKLDPLAGIARMFSAQSLAELVKALAKSALIGGVAWWVIVDDIEAVMALMAQPAHYALPHAIILVAKHCALIAATLLLVALVDVPFQLWSYYRKLRMSREDVRQEHKESEGDPHIKAQIRRQQQQMARRRMMSEVPKADIVLTNPTHFAVALQYLDSDMRAPRVVAKGTELVAARIRELAKDNKVAILEAPSLTRALYKHTRLGEEIPTGLYTAVAEVLAWVYQLKRWKNEGGDAPRTPTDLPVPADLQYSVDTA
;
A
#
# COMPACT_ATOMS: atom_id res chain seq x y z
N MET A 1 28.11 -9.29 -5.09
CA MET A 1 26.94 -8.83 -5.86
C MET A 1 27.03 -7.32 -5.88
N ALA A 2 27.03 -6.75 -7.08
CA ALA A 2 27.51 -5.41 -7.35
C ALA A 2 26.87 -4.37 -6.43
N GLU A 3 27.71 -3.51 -5.86
CA GLU A 3 27.32 -2.17 -5.45
C GLU A 3 26.76 -1.47 -6.70
N GLU A 4 25.45 -1.61 -6.94
CA GLU A 4 24.74 -0.77 -7.89
C GLU A 4 24.99 0.68 -7.44
N SER A 5 25.76 1.37 -8.27
CA SER A 5 26.23 2.73 -8.07
C SER A 5 25.12 3.60 -7.49
N ASP A 6 25.28 4.05 -6.25
CA ASP A 6 24.37 5.00 -5.58
C ASP A 6 24.20 6.31 -6.39
N LEU A 7 25.03 6.53 -7.41
CA LEU A 7 24.91 7.63 -8.37
C LEU A 7 23.70 7.49 -9.31
N GLU A 8 23.19 6.28 -9.56
CA GLU A 8 22.03 6.06 -10.46
C GLU A 8 20.68 6.28 -9.76
N LYS A 9 20.67 6.30 -8.42
CA LYS A 9 19.47 6.47 -7.59
C LYS A 9 19.18 7.96 -7.33
N THR A 10 18.59 8.61 -8.32
CA THR A 10 18.28 10.05 -8.29
C THR A 10 16.85 10.36 -7.88
N GLU A 11 15.92 9.43 -8.10
CA GLU A 11 14.49 9.64 -7.89
C GLU A 11 14.08 9.35 -6.43
N PRO A 12 13.09 10.09 -5.87
CA PRO A 12 12.56 9.80 -4.55
C PRO A 12 11.89 8.42 -4.49
N ALA A 13 11.84 7.83 -3.29
CA ALA A 13 11.12 6.59 -3.06
C ALA A 13 9.62 6.77 -3.32
N SER A 14 9.00 5.84 -4.05
CA SER A 14 7.55 5.76 -4.17
C SER A 14 6.89 5.39 -2.84
N GLU A 15 5.59 5.68 -2.70
CA GLU A 15 4.81 5.29 -1.52
C GLU A 15 4.86 3.78 -1.28
N ARG A 16 4.70 2.98 -2.35
CA ARG A 16 4.77 1.52 -2.28
C ARG A 16 6.15 1.02 -1.82
N ARG A 17 7.25 1.66 -2.23
CA ARG A 17 8.59 1.31 -1.76
C ARG A 17 8.78 1.65 -0.27
N LEU A 18 8.19 2.76 0.19
CA LEU A 18 8.17 3.12 1.62
C LEU A 18 7.33 2.13 2.44
N GLU A 19 6.17 1.72 1.94
CA GLU A 19 5.32 0.72 2.57
C GLU A 19 6.01 -0.63 2.65
N LYS A 20 6.60 -1.10 1.54
CA LYS A 20 7.36 -2.36 1.53
C LYS A 20 8.53 -2.34 2.50
N ALA A 21 9.27 -1.22 2.56
CA ALA A 21 10.35 -1.06 3.54
C ALA A 21 9.81 -1.16 4.98
N ARG A 22 8.63 -0.59 5.26
CA ARG A 22 7.97 -0.75 6.56
C ARG A 22 7.52 -2.20 6.79
N GLU A 23 6.92 -2.88 5.82
CA GLU A 23 6.53 -4.29 5.94
C GLU A 23 7.72 -5.21 6.24
N GLU A 24 8.90 -4.92 5.68
CA GLU A 24 10.15 -5.66 5.93
C GLU A 24 10.79 -5.31 7.30
N GLY A 25 10.23 -4.37 8.06
CA GLY A 25 10.76 -3.93 9.35
C GLY A 25 11.83 -2.82 9.27
N ASN A 26 12.06 -2.24 8.09
CA ASN A 26 13.06 -1.20 7.85
C ASN A 26 12.47 0.20 8.07
N VAL A 27 12.73 0.77 9.24
CA VAL A 27 12.31 2.13 9.63
C VAL A 27 13.50 2.96 10.12
N ALA A 28 13.39 4.28 9.97
CA ALA A 28 14.35 5.21 10.54
C ALA A 28 14.40 5.08 12.06
N ARG A 29 15.61 4.99 12.62
CA ARG A 29 15.86 4.91 14.06
C ARG A 29 17.07 5.76 14.41
N SER A 30 16.98 6.54 15.50
CA SER A 30 18.10 7.27 16.08
C SER A 30 18.41 6.69 17.46
N ARG A 31 19.65 6.23 17.62
CA ARG A 31 20.15 5.75 18.91
C ARG A 31 20.36 6.89 19.90
N GLU A 32 20.73 8.07 19.40
CA GLU A 32 20.97 9.26 20.24
C GLU A 32 19.65 9.81 20.80
N LEU A 33 18.60 9.86 19.98
CA LEU A 33 17.26 10.22 20.46
C LEU A 33 16.79 9.25 21.57
N THR A 34 16.99 7.95 21.38
CA THR A 34 16.61 6.94 22.39
C THR A 34 17.37 7.15 23.69
N THR A 35 18.68 7.40 23.60
CA THR A 35 19.54 7.64 24.76
C THR A 35 19.15 8.92 25.50
N PHE A 36 18.87 10.00 24.76
CA PHE A 36 18.38 11.26 25.32
C PHE A 36 17.04 11.08 26.03
N VAL A 37 16.04 10.49 25.37
CA VAL A 37 14.70 10.31 25.95
C VAL A 37 14.76 9.46 27.22
N MET A 38 15.56 8.39 27.22
CA MET A 38 15.75 7.55 28.39
C MET A 38 16.41 8.29 29.54
N LEU A 39 17.49 9.06 29.28
CA LEU A 39 18.15 9.84 30.32
C LEU A 39 17.25 10.96 30.85
N ALA A 40 16.61 11.72 29.97
CA ALA A 40 15.70 12.80 30.32
C ALA A 40 14.52 12.27 31.16
N THR A 41 13.96 11.12 30.78
CA THR A 41 12.88 10.47 31.54
C THR A 41 13.37 9.97 32.90
N ALA A 42 14.57 9.39 32.97
CA ALA A 42 15.15 8.96 34.24
C ALA A 42 15.38 10.17 35.18
N SER A 43 15.97 11.26 34.67
CA SER A 43 16.23 12.47 35.46
C SER A 43 14.95 13.16 35.91
N ALA A 44 14.01 13.39 34.98
CA ALA A 44 12.71 14.00 35.31
C ALA A 44 11.89 13.08 36.22
N GLY A 45 11.90 11.77 35.95
CA GLY A 45 11.19 10.78 36.74
C GLY A 45 11.72 10.71 38.18
N LEU A 46 13.03 10.73 38.37
CA LEU A 46 13.64 10.80 39.71
C LEU A 46 13.31 12.11 40.43
N TRP A 47 13.27 13.23 39.70
CA TRP A 47 12.89 14.53 40.26
C TRP A 47 11.44 14.53 40.75
N PHE A 48 10.48 14.13 39.91
CA PHE A 48 9.06 14.13 40.26
C PHE A 48 8.67 13.01 41.23
N ALA A 49 9.30 11.83 41.13
CA ALA A 49 9.07 10.72 42.05
C ALA A 49 9.89 10.83 43.34
N GLY A 50 10.76 11.82 43.48
CA GLY A 50 11.73 11.94 44.57
C GLY A 50 11.09 11.90 45.96
N GLU A 51 10.00 12.63 46.16
CA GLU A 51 9.29 12.65 47.45
C GLU A 51 8.62 11.31 47.78
N SER A 52 7.98 10.68 46.78
CA SER A 52 7.36 9.35 46.93
C SER A 52 8.39 8.28 47.22
N LEU A 53 9.52 8.29 46.49
CA LEU A 53 10.66 7.41 46.72
C LEU A 53 11.23 7.63 48.12
N ASN A 54 11.49 8.87 48.50
CA ASN A 54 12.04 9.20 49.81
C ASN A 54 11.13 8.73 50.94
N THR A 55 9.83 9.01 50.86
CA THR A 55 8.85 8.63 51.89
C THR A 55 8.63 7.11 51.93
N GLY A 56 8.51 6.48 50.76
CA GLY A 56 8.32 5.04 50.63
C GLY A 56 9.51 4.23 51.12
N MET A 57 10.72 4.60 50.68
CA MET A 57 11.97 3.92 51.06
C MET A 57 12.32 4.18 52.54
N ASN A 58 12.24 5.43 53.02
CA ASN A 58 12.53 5.71 54.43
C ASN A 58 11.50 5.05 55.36
N GLY A 59 10.22 5.00 54.95
CA GLY A 59 9.19 4.29 55.71
C GLY A 59 9.45 2.79 55.77
N ALA A 60 9.81 2.16 54.64
CA ALA A 60 10.18 0.75 54.59
C ALA A 60 11.42 0.47 55.46
N LEU A 61 12.47 1.28 55.35
CA LEU A 61 13.69 1.14 56.15
C LEU A 61 13.43 1.33 57.65
N ARG A 62 12.69 2.38 58.04
CA ARG A 62 12.36 2.63 59.46
C ARG A 62 11.58 1.48 60.07
N ARG A 63 10.59 0.94 59.37
CA ARG A 63 9.84 -0.23 59.88
C ARG A 63 10.68 -1.50 59.87
N GLY A 64 11.55 -1.69 58.89
CA GLY A 64 12.47 -2.83 58.84
C GLY A 64 13.51 -2.82 59.97
N LEU A 65 13.85 -1.65 60.48
CA LEU A 65 14.77 -1.47 61.61
C LEU A 65 14.07 -1.34 62.97
N GLN A 66 12.73 -1.34 63.00
CA GLN A 66 11.94 -1.34 64.22
C GLN A 66 11.47 -2.77 64.50
N PHE A 67 12.02 -3.36 65.57
CA PHE A 67 11.62 -4.69 66.01
C PHE A 67 10.60 -4.55 67.13
N ASP A 68 9.34 -4.91 66.84
CA ASP A 68 8.35 -5.14 67.88
C ASP A 68 8.46 -6.57 68.43
N ARG A 69 7.87 -6.81 69.60
CA ARG A 69 7.91 -8.13 70.24
C ARG A 69 7.30 -9.23 69.36
N ALA A 70 6.25 -8.91 68.61
CA ALA A 70 5.61 -9.86 67.69
C ALA A 70 6.58 -10.31 66.61
N SER A 71 7.34 -9.39 66.01
CA SER A 71 8.35 -9.71 64.99
C SER A 71 9.57 -10.46 65.54
N ALA A 72 9.81 -10.50 66.85
CA ALA A 72 10.89 -11.28 67.44
C ALA A 72 10.51 -12.75 67.71
N PHE A 73 9.22 -13.04 67.88
CA PHE A 73 8.75 -14.34 68.37
C PHE A 73 7.70 -15.01 67.47
N ASP A 74 7.18 -14.33 66.44
CA ASP A 74 6.24 -14.86 65.46
C ASP A 74 6.79 -14.74 64.03
N PRO A 75 7.32 -15.83 63.44
CA PRO A 75 7.83 -15.83 62.08
C PRO A 75 6.78 -15.46 61.02
N SER A 76 5.50 -15.72 61.28
CA SER A 76 4.42 -15.38 60.33
C SER A 76 4.19 -13.86 60.28
N HIS A 77 4.28 -13.20 61.44
CA HIS A 77 4.25 -11.74 61.52
C HIS A 77 5.42 -11.11 60.77
N MET A 78 6.63 -11.63 60.96
CA MET A 78 7.83 -11.17 60.23
C MET A 78 7.66 -11.25 58.71
N LEU A 79 7.12 -12.37 58.21
CA LEU A 79 6.91 -12.56 56.78
C LEU A 79 5.88 -11.58 56.22
N SER A 80 4.77 -11.35 56.95
CA SER A 80 3.73 -10.40 56.54
C SER A 80 4.25 -8.95 56.48
N GLN A 81 5.04 -8.53 57.49
CA GLN A 81 5.66 -7.20 57.54
C GLN A 81 6.66 -7.01 56.40
N THR A 82 7.48 -8.02 56.12
CA THR A 82 8.41 -8.00 54.98
C THR A 82 7.66 -7.87 53.65
N GLY A 83 6.55 -8.59 53.48
CA GLY A 83 5.70 -8.49 52.29
C GLY A 83 5.11 -7.09 52.10
N LEU A 84 4.64 -6.46 53.19
CA LEU A 84 4.13 -5.08 53.15
C LEU A 84 5.21 -4.07 52.81
N MET A 85 6.41 -4.22 53.37
CA MET A 85 7.56 -3.37 53.04
C MET A 85 7.97 -3.53 51.57
N ALA A 86 8.00 -4.77 51.06
CA ALA A 86 8.30 -5.05 49.66
C ALA A 86 7.25 -4.44 48.73
N LEU A 87 5.96 -4.56 49.06
CA LEU A 87 4.88 -3.96 48.29
C LEU A 87 4.98 -2.43 48.31
N GLN A 88 5.24 -1.82 49.47
CA GLN A 88 5.42 -0.37 49.55
C GLN A 88 6.63 0.11 48.76
N ALA A 89 7.73 -0.66 48.78
CA ALA A 89 8.90 -0.33 47.98
C ALA A 89 8.60 -0.45 46.47
N PHE A 90 7.85 -1.48 46.08
CA PHE A 90 7.40 -1.67 44.71
C PHE A 90 6.48 -0.51 44.25
N ILE A 91 5.53 -0.09 45.08
CA ILE A 91 4.64 1.05 44.78
C ILE A 91 5.44 2.35 44.67
N ALA A 92 6.47 2.54 45.50
CA ALA A 92 7.30 3.74 45.46
C ALA A 92 8.13 3.84 44.17
N ILE A 93 8.73 2.73 43.70
CA ILE A 93 9.57 2.71 42.49
C ILE A 93 8.74 2.46 41.22
N GLY A 94 7.54 1.88 41.34
CA GLY A 94 6.65 1.52 40.26
C GLY A 94 6.39 2.64 39.25
N PRO A 95 6.06 3.87 39.66
CA PRO A 95 5.89 5.00 38.74
C PRO A 95 7.15 5.30 37.92
N LEU A 96 8.34 5.24 38.52
CA LEU A 96 9.61 5.45 37.81
C LEU A 96 9.84 4.35 36.77
N PHE A 97 9.63 3.08 37.13
CA PHE A 97 9.70 1.97 36.18
C PHE A 97 8.69 2.12 35.04
N ALA A 98 7.45 2.49 35.35
CA ALA A 98 6.41 2.70 34.35
C ALA A 98 6.81 3.81 33.36
N MET A 99 7.33 4.95 33.85
CA MET A 99 7.85 6.02 33.00
C MET A 99 8.99 5.54 32.10
N MET A 100 9.93 4.75 32.65
CA MET A 100 11.05 4.20 31.88
C MET A 100 10.60 3.20 30.81
N VAL A 101 9.62 2.35 31.10
CA VAL A 101 9.01 1.44 30.11
C VAL A 101 8.35 2.24 28.99
N VAL A 102 7.56 3.27 29.35
CA VAL A 102 6.92 4.15 28.37
C VAL A 102 7.98 4.84 27.50
N ALA A 103 9.05 5.37 28.09
CA ALA A 103 10.15 5.99 27.34
C ALA A 103 10.87 5.02 26.41
N ALA A 104 11.15 3.79 26.87
CA ALA A 104 11.81 2.75 26.08
C ALA A 104 10.99 2.33 24.85
N VAL A 105 9.66 2.37 24.96
CA VAL A 105 8.74 2.09 23.85
C VAL A 105 8.53 3.34 22.99
N ALA A 106 8.33 4.51 23.58
CA ALA A 106 8.04 5.75 22.87
C ALA A 106 9.23 6.23 22.03
N ALA A 107 10.46 6.14 22.54
CA ALA A 107 11.60 6.75 21.86
C ALA A 107 11.89 6.16 20.47
N PRO A 108 11.86 4.83 20.25
CA PRO A 108 11.94 4.25 18.90
C PRO A 108 10.73 4.61 18.02
N LEU A 109 9.53 4.69 18.61
CA LEU A 109 8.28 4.98 17.90
C LEU A 109 8.22 6.43 17.39
N MET A 110 8.89 7.37 18.06
CA MET A 110 8.93 8.78 17.64
C MET A 110 9.49 8.99 16.21
N LEU A 111 10.39 8.11 15.75
CA LEU A 111 10.96 8.19 14.40
C LEU A 111 10.41 7.12 13.46
N GLY A 112 10.33 5.88 13.93
CA GLY A 112 9.94 4.75 13.09
C GLY A 112 8.43 4.63 12.90
N GLY A 113 7.64 5.32 13.72
CA GLY A 113 6.20 5.12 13.81
C GLY A 113 5.83 3.77 14.42
N TRP A 114 4.53 3.52 14.53
CA TRP A 114 4.00 2.23 14.95
C TRP A 114 3.99 1.25 13.77
N MET A 115 4.78 0.18 13.86
CA MET A 115 4.81 -0.85 12.82
C MET A 115 5.09 -2.22 13.42
N PHE A 116 4.29 -3.20 12.99
CA PHE A 116 4.43 -4.60 13.35
C PHE A 116 4.73 -5.41 12.08
N SER A 117 5.96 -5.91 11.97
CA SER A 117 6.41 -6.73 10.85
C SER A 117 6.62 -8.17 11.30
N THR A 118 5.83 -9.09 10.77
CA THR A 118 6.02 -10.54 10.99
C THR A 118 7.30 -11.03 10.31
N GLU A 119 7.69 -10.42 9.20
CA GLU A 119 8.89 -10.77 8.45
C GLU A 119 10.18 -10.39 9.19
N ALA A 120 10.15 -9.31 9.98
CA ALA A 120 11.27 -8.88 10.81
C ALA A 120 11.55 -9.87 11.96
N VAL A 121 10.52 -10.57 12.45
CA VAL A 121 10.61 -11.55 13.55
C VAL A 121 11.01 -12.95 13.03
N ALA A 122 10.83 -13.21 11.73
CA ALA A 122 11.17 -14.50 11.14
C ALA A 122 12.69 -14.81 11.25
N PRO A 123 13.07 -16.07 11.53
CA PRO A 123 14.48 -16.46 11.62
C PRO A 123 15.14 -16.38 10.23
N LYS A 124 16.02 -15.38 10.05
CA LYS A 124 16.80 -15.20 8.81
C LYS A 124 18.21 -15.77 9.02
N PHE A 125 18.45 -17.02 8.59
CA PHE A 125 19.77 -17.69 8.71
C PHE A 125 20.91 -16.93 8.04
N SER A 126 20.62 -16.12 7.02
CA SER A 126 21.60 -15.22 6.37
C SER A 126 22.19 -14.18 7.33
N LYS A 127 21.54 -13.88 8.46
CA LYS A 127 22.08 -12.98 9.49
C LYS A 127 23.07 -13.67 10.44
N LEU A 128 23.19 -15.00 10.40
CA LEU A 128 24.07 -15.79 11.28
C LEU A 128 25.46 -16.06 10.68
N ASP A 129 25.74 -15.59 9.46
CA ASP A 129 27.05 -15.79 8.83
C ASP A 129 28.13 -14.92 9.52
N PRO A 130 29.12 -15.54 10.20
CA PRO A 130 30.17 -14.81 10.91
C PRO A 130 31.14 -14.08 9.98
N LEU A 131 31.42 -14.61 8.77
CA LEU A 131 32.34 -13.99 7.83
C LEU A 131 31.77 -12.69 7.27
N ALA A 132 30.49 -12.72 6.85
CA ALA A 132 29.77 -11.52 6.43
C ALA A 132 29.57 -10.52 7.58
N GLY A 133 29.52 -10.98 8.83
CA GLY A 133 29.51 -10.12 10.01
C GLY A 133 30.82 -9.35 10.19
N ILE A 134 31.95 -10.05 10.15
CA ILE A 134 33.29 -9.44 10.27
C ILE A 134 33.56 -8.45 9.13
N ALA A 135 33.24 -8.81 7.89
CA ALA A 135 33.41 -7.90 6.74
C ALA A 135 32.61 -6.60 6.91
N ARG A 136 31.39 -6.66 7.47
CA ARG A 136 30.58 -5.47 7.79
C ARG A 136 31.22 -4.61 8.89
N MET A 137 31.89 -5.20 9.87
CA MET A 137 32.60 -4.46 10.92
C MET A 137 33.79 -3.65 10.37
N PHE A 138 34.47 -4.14 9.33
CA PHE A 138 35.59 -3.46 8.66
C PHE A 138 35.17 -2.70 7.40
N SER A 139 33.97 -2.12 7.39
CA SER A 139 33.50 -1.27 6.27
C SER A 139 33.79 0.22 6.52
N ALA A 140 33.86 1.01 5.45
CA ALA A 140 33.98 2.47 5.55
C ALA A 140 32.85 3.10 6.37
N GLN A 141 31.66 2.50 6.31
CA GLN A 141 30.51 2.91 7.11
C GLN A 141 30.74 2.67 8.61
N SER A 142 31.31 1.53 9.00
CA SER A 142 31.65 1.24 10.40
C SER A 142 32.72 2.19 10.94
N LEU A 143 33.71 2.56 10.11
CA LEU A 143 34.71 3.57 10.49
C LEU A 143 34.07 4.96 10.70
N ALA A 144 33.16 5.36 9.82
CA ALA A 144 32.42 6.62 9.98
C ALA A 144 31.55 6.62 11.26
N GLU A 145 30.89 5.51 11.58
CA GLU A 145 30.16 5.35 12.85
C GLU A 145 31.08 5.41 14.08
N LEU A 146 32.28 4.81 14.00
CA LEU A 146 33.28 4.89 15.07
C LEU A 146 33.71 6.34 15.33
N VAL A 147 34.04 7.09 14.28
CA VAL A 147 34.44 8.50 14.40
C VAL A 147 33.32 9.33 15.03
N LYS A 148 32.07 9.15 14.57
CA LYS A 148 30.90 9.81 15.18
C LYS A 148 30.73 9.42 16.66
N ALA A 149 30.94 8.14 16.99
CA ALA A 149 30.83 7.66 18.35
C ALA A 149 31.91 8.23 19.28
N LEU A 150 33.15 8.37 18.80
CA LEU A 150 34.23 9.03 19.53
C LEU A 150 33.97 10.52 19.71
N ALA A 151 33.56 11.22 18.64
CA ALA A 151 33.27 12.64 18.67
C ALA A 151 32.16 12.99 19.67
N LYS A 152 31.03 12.25 19.64
CA LYS A 152 29.94 12.47 20.60
C LYS A 152 30.34 12.10 22.03
N SER A 153 31.13 11.04 22.23
CA SER A 153 31.59 10.64 23.56
C SER A 153 32.55 11.66 24.15
N ALA A 154 33.45 12.22 23.34
CA ALA A 154 34.33 13.30 23.73
C ALA A 154 33.55 14.57 24.08
N LEU A 155 32.50 14.90 23.31
CA LEU A 155 31.63 16.03 23.60
C LEU A 155 30.89 15.85 24.94
N ILE A 156 30.19 14.72 25.12
CA ILE A 156 29.42 14.44 26.33
C ILE A 156 30.35 14.35 27.55
N GLY A 157 31.47 13.62 27.42
CA GLY A 157 32.47 13.50 28.48
C GLY A 157 33.13 14.83 28.82
N GLY A 158 33.40 15.66 27.81
CA GLY A 158 33.95 17.00 27.99
C GLY A 158 32.99 17.93 28.72
N VAL A 159 31.69 17.93 28.37
CA VAL A 159 30.69 18.71 29.09
C VAL A 159 30.50 18.18 30.51
N ALA A 160 30.40 16.86 30.69
CA ALA A 160 30.28 16.27 32.03
C ALA A 160 31.49 16.65 32.92
N TRP A 161 32.71 16.59 32.39
CA TRP A 161 33.91 17.03 33.06
C TRP A 161 33.84 18.53 33.43
N TRP A 162 33.47 19.38 32.47
CA TRP A 162 33.36 20.81 32.69
C TRP A 162 32.36 21.17 33.78
N VAL A 163 31.15 20.58 33.76
CA VAL A 163 30.12 20.84 34.77
C VAL A 163 30.57 20.39 36.16
N ILE A 164 31.22 19.22 36.28
CA ILE A 164 31.73 18.72 37.56
C ILE A 164 32.84 19.62 38.12
N VAL A 165 33.75 20.09 37.27
CA VAL A 165 34.84 20.97 37.69
C VAL A 165 34.32 22.36 38.08
N ASP A 166 33.34 22.89 37.36
CA ASP A 166 32.68 24.17 37.68
C ASP A 166 32.03 24.14 39.07
N ASP A 167 31.39 23.02 39.43
CA ASP A 167 30.73 22.84 40.72
C ASP A 167 31.61 22.15 41.79
N ILE A 168 32.92 21.94 41.54
CA ILE A 168 33.79 21.16 42.44
C ILE A 168 33.84 21.74 43.86
N GLU A 169 33.85 23.07 44.00
CA GLU A 169 33.85 23.73 45.30
C GLU A 169 32.54 23.50 46.04
N ALA A 170 31.40 23.54 45.33
CA ALA A 170 30.10 23.23 45.91
C ALA A 170 30.01 21.76 46.35
N VAL A 171 30.57 20.83 45.57
CA VAL A 171 30.69 19.41 45.96
C VAL A 171 31.51 19.25 47.24
N MET A 172 32.68 19.91 47.32
CA MET A 172 33.54 19.84 48.51
C MET A 172 32.88 20.50 49.73
N ALA A 173 32.12 21.58 49.53
CA ALA A 173 31.40 22.27 50.60
C ALA A 173 30.31 21.39 51.26
N LEU A 174 29.78 20.37 50.57
CA LEU A 174 28.85 19.40 51.16
C LEU A 174 29.44 18.69 52.38
N MET A 175 30.76 18.47 52.41
CA MET A 175 31.45 17.79 53.52
C MET A 175 31.43 18.62 54.81
N ALA A 176 31.29 19.94 54.70
CA ALA A 176 31.23 20.85 55.83
C ALA A 176 29.80 21.16 56.29
N GLN A 177 28.77 20.66 55.59
CA GLN A 177 27.37 20.90 55.93
C GLN A 177 26.80 19.81 56.83
N PRO A 178 25.86 20.15 57.74
CA PRO A 178 25.07 19.15 58.46
C PRO A 178 24.30 18.24 57.49
N ALA A 179 24.19 16.95 57.80
CA ALA A 179 23.60 15.94 56.90
C ALA A 179 22.19 16.29 56.38
N HIS A 180 21.36 16.94 57.20
CA HIS A 180 20.01 17.35 56.82
C HIS A 180 19.96 18.48 55.77
N TYR A 181 21.03 19.28 55.64
CA TYR A 181 21.20 20.27 54.56
C TYR A 181 22.01 19.69 53.39
N ALA A 182 23.04 18.89 53.68
CA ALA A 182 23.92 18.32 52.66
C ALA A 182 23.16 17.38 51.70
N LEU A 183 22.23 16.55 52.18
CA LEU A 183 21.50 15.60 51.33
C LEU A 183 20.59 16.30 50.29
N PRO A 184 19.68 17.23 50.65
CA PRO A 184 18.91 17.98 49.65
C PRO A 184 19.80 18.80 48.70
N HIS A 185 20.86 19.42 49.21
CA HIS A 185 21.79 20.18 48.38
C HIS A 185 22.46 19.27 47.34
N ALA A 186 22.94 18.10 47.75
CA ALA A 186 23.53 17.12 46.84
C ALA A 186 22.54 16.66 45.75
N ILE A 187 21.26 16.44 46.10
CA ILE A 187 20.22 16.08 45.12
C ILE A 187 20.03 17.18 44.08
N ILE A 188 19.95 18.44 44.50
CA ILE A 188 19.82 19.60 43.60
C ILE A 188 21.04 19.68 42.67
N LEU A 189 22.24 19.48 43.21
CA LEU A 189 23.48 19.51 42.44
C LEU A 189 23.48 18.39 41.39
N VAL A 190 23.18 17.15 41.78
CA VAL A 190 23.06 16.02 40.86
C VAL A 190 22.00 16.27 39.79
N ALA A 191 20.83 16.82 40.17
CA ALA A 191 19.77 17.14 39.22
C ALA A 191 20.22 18.21 38.19
N LYS A 192 20.93 19.25 38.63
CA LYS A 192 21.55 20.26 37.74
C LYS A 192 22.52 19.60 36.76
N HIS A 193 23.42 18.73 37.25
CA HIS A 193 24.38 18.03 36.41
C HIS A 193 23.70 17.12 35.38
N CYS A 194 22.73 16.32 35.82
CA CYS A 194 21.94 15.47 34.94
C CYS A 194 21.20 16.28 33.87
N ALA A 195 20.61 17.42 34.22
CA ALA A 195 19.91 18.30 33.29
C ALA A 195 20.86 18.87 32.22
N LEU A 196 22.05 19.34 32.61
CA LEU A 196 23.05 19.88 31.69
C LEU A 196 23.63 18.81 30.75
N ILE A 197 23.90 17.61 31.26
CA ILE A 197 24.35 16.47 30.44
C ILE A 197 23.23 16.04 29.48
N ALA A 198 21.98 15.95 29.95
CA ALA A 198 20.82 15.65 29.11
C ALA A 198 20.60 16.72 28.03
N ALA A 199 20.83 18.00 28.33
CA ALA A 199 20.76 19.08 27.35
C ALA A 199 21.84 18.93 26.25
N THR A 200 23.02 18.43 26.59
CA THR A 200 24.07 18.12 25.60
C THR A 200 23.65 16.95 24.70
N LEU A 201 23.07 15.90 25.27
CA LEU A 201 22.50 14.80 24.48
C LEU A 201 21.35 15.26 23.59
N LEU A 202 20.54 16.23 24.02
CA LEU A 202 19.51 16.84 23.19
C LEU A 202 20.13 17.49 21.95
N LEU A 203 21.22 18.26 22.10
CA LEU A 203 21.92 18.87 20.96
C LEU A 203 22.46 17.80 20.00
N VAL A 204 23.04 16.72 20.52
CA VAL A 204 23.51 15.60 19.70
C VAL A 204 22.34 14.94 18.95
N ALA A 205 21.22 14.70 19.63
CA ALA A 205 20.02 14.12 19.02
C ALA A 205 19.41 15.05 17.96
N LEU A 206 19.42 16.36 18.15
CA LEU A 206 18.93 17.34 17.18
C LEU A 206 19.72 17.32 15.86
N VAL A 207 20.98 16.92 15.89
CA VAL A 207 21.80 16.74 14.67
C VAL A 207 21.66 15.32 14.12
N ASP A 208 21.67 14.30 14.98
CA ASP A 208 21.58 12.90 14.56
C ASP A 208 20.21 12.59 13.92
N VAL A 209 19.10 13.07 14.48
CA VAL A 209 17.75 12.76 13.97
C VAL A 209 17.55 13.17 12.50
N PRO A 210 17.80 14.43 12.08
CA PRO A 210 17.72 14.81 10.68
C PRO A 210 18.68 14.02 9.78
N PHE A 211 19.90 13.73 10.27
CA PHE A 211 20.88 12.95 9.53
C PHE A 211 20.40 11.51 9.29
N GLN A 212 19.83 10.86 10.32
CA GLN A 212 19.29 9.50 10.20
C GLN A 212 18.07 9.44 9.28
N LEU A 213 17.16 10.43 9.36
CA LEU A 213 16.03 10.54 8.45
C LEU A 213 16.50 10.73 7.00
N TRP A 214 17.43 11.65 6.76
CA TRP A 214 17.99 11.87 5.44
C TRP A 214 18.71 10.62 4.91
N SER A 215 19.51 9.94 5.73
CA SER A 215 20.19 8.70 5.36
C SER A 215 19.18 7.59 5.02
N TYR A 216 18.11 7.46 5.80
CA TYR A 216 17.04 6.50 5.57
C TYR A 216 16.36 6.72 4.21
N TYR A 217 15.90 7.95 3.93
CA TYR A 217 15.27 8.26 2.64
C TYR A 217 16.26 8.16 1.47
N ARG A 218 17.53 8.51 1.68
CA ARG A 218 18.57 8.37 0.66
C ARG A 218 18.78 6.90 0.26
N LYS A 219 18.77 5.97 1.22
CA LYS A 219 18.88 4.52 0.94
C LYS A 219 17.67 3.96 0.19
N LEU A 220 16.51 4.59 0.34
CA LEU A 220 15.27 4.18 -0.35
C LEU A 220 15.07 4.83 -1.71
N ARG A 221 15.98 5.71 -2.14
CA ARG A 221 15.93 6.31 -3.49
C ARG A 221 15.93 5.26 -4.58
N MET A 222 15.29 5.63 -5.68
CA MET A 222 15.04 4.76 -6.81
C MET A 222 15.86 5.21 -8.02
N SER A 223 16.28 4.24 -8.83
CA SER A 223 16.75 4.55 -10.17
C SER A 223 15.56 4.88 -11.08
N ARG A 224 15.81 5.55 -12.22
CA ARG A 224 14.75 5.76 -13.22
C ARG A 224 14.21 4.44 -13.78
N GLU A 225 15.03 3.39 -13.80
CA GLU A 225 14.60 2.08 -14.25
C GLU A 225 13.71 1.40 -13.21
N ASP A 226 14.03 1.52 -11.91
CA ASP A 226 13.20 1.03 -10.81
C ASP A 226 11.80 1.64 -10.87
N VAL A 227 11.71 2.96 -11.10
CA VAL A 227 10.42 3.67 -11.21
C VAL A 227 9.60 3.14 -12.38
N ARG A 228 10.23 2.96 -13.55
CA ARG A 228 9.54 2.37 -14.72
C ARG A 228 9.06 0.96 -14.46
N GLN A 229 9.88 0.15 -13.81
CA GLN A 229 9.54 -1.23 -13.48
C GLN A 229 8.38 -1.29 -12.51
N GLU A 230 8.37 -0.44 -11.48
CA GLU A 230 7.27 -0.35 -10.52
C GLU A 230 5.95 0.11 -11.18
N HIS A 231 6.01 1.05 -12.12
CA HIS A 231 4.86 1.43 -12.95
C HIS A 231 4.36 0.26 -13.80
N LYS A 232 5.25 -0.52 -14.43
CA LYS A 232 4.87 -1.72 -15.19
C LYS A 232 4.22 -2.78 -14.30
N GLU A 233 4.73 -3.00 -13.08
CA GLU A 233 4.17 -3.98 -12.15
C GLU A 233 2.82 -3.55 -11.58
N SER A 234 2.61 -2.25 -11.36
CA SER A 234 1.37 -1.71 -10.78
C SER A 234 0.26 -1.56 -11.82
N GLU A 235 0.58 -1.01 -13.00
CA GLU A 235 -0.41 -0.75 -14.04
C GLU A 235 -0.47 -1.85 -15.12
N GLY A 236 0.47 -2.80 -15.11
CA GLY A 236 0.62 -3.79 -16.17
C GLY A 236 1.24 -3.20 -17.44
N ASP A 237 1.90 -4.04 -18.25
CA ASP A 237 2.53 -3.60 -19.48
C ASP A 237 1.47 -3.09 -20.49
N PRO A 238 1.57 -1.83 -20.98
CA PRO A 238 0.69 -1.29 -22.00
C PRO A 238 0.59 -2.17 -23.25
N HIS A 239 1.67 -2.84 -23.65
CA HIS A 239 1.69 -3.76 -24.78
C HIS A 239 0.83 -5.00 -24.52
N ILE A 240 0.90 -5.55 -23.31
CA ILE A 240 0.07 -6.70 -22.90
C ILE A 240 -1.41 -6.29 -22.86
N LYS A 241 -1.74 -5.12 -22.28
CA LYS A 241 -3.13 -4.59 -22.30
C LYS A 241 -3.66 -4.41 -23.72
N ALA A 242 -2.83 -3.86 -24.62
CA ALA A 242 -3.20 -3.70 -26.03
C ALA A 242 -3.38 -5.05 -26.74
N GLN A 243 -2.54 -6.04 -26.46
CA GLN A 243 -2.64 -7.39 -27.02
C GLN A 243 -3.92 -8.10 -26.56
N ILE A 244 -4.24 -8.02 -25.27
CA ILE A 244 -5.49 -8.56 -24.71
C ILE A 244 -6.70 -7.94 -25.43
N ARG A 245 -6.72 -6.61 -25.60
CA ARG A 245 -7.80 -5.90 -26.29
C ARG A 245 -7.95 -6.35 -27.75
N ARG A 246 -6.84 -6.53 -28.47
CA ARG A 246 -6.86 -7.05 -29.85
C ARG A 246 -7.41 -8.47 -29.93
N GLN A 247 -7.00 -9.35 -29.01
CA GLN A 247 -7.47 -10.73 -28.97
C GLN A 247 -8.98 -10.81 -28.65
N GLN A 248 -9.45 -10.01 -27.71
CA GLN A 248 -10.89 -9.89 -27.38
C GLN A 248 -11.71 -9.47 -28.60
N GLN A 249 -11.27 -8.45 -29.35
CA GLN A 249 -11.95 -8.02 -30.58
C GLN A 249 -11.97 -9.10 -31.67
N GLN A 250 -10.88 -9.85 -31.85
CA GLN A 250 -10.82 -10.96 -32.82
C GLN A 250 -11.77 -12.10 -32.43
N MET A 251 -11.83 -12.46 -31.15
CA MET A 251 -12.76 -13.49 -30.66
C MET A 251 -14.21 -13.06 -30.85
N ALA A 252 -14.55 -11.81 -30.54
CA ALA A 252 -15.89 -11.27 -30.76
C ALA A 252 -16.28 -11.32 -32.25
N ARG A 253 -15.38 -10.93 -33.16
CA ARG A 253 -15.61 -11.02 -34.61
C ARG A 253 -15.81 -12.47 -35.07
N ARG A 254 -15.01 -13.42 -34.57
CA ARG A 254 -15.18 -14.85 -34.91
C ARG A 254 -16.54 -15.38 -34.47
N ARG A 255 -16.97 -15.06 -33.24
CA ARG A 255 -18.30 -15.44 -32.73
C ARG A 255 -19.43 -14.82 -33.57
N MET A 256 -19.30 -13.56 -33.95
CA MET A 256 -20.28 -12.91 -34.83
C MET A 256 -20.36 -13.62 -36.20
N MET A 257 -19.22 -13.96 -36.80
CA MET A 257 -19.19 -14.66 -38.09
C MET A 257 -19.78 -16.07 -38.01
N SER A 258 -19.60 -16.80 -36.89
CA SER A 258 -20.20 -18.13 -36.73
C SER A 258 -21.73 -18.14 -36.62
N GLU A 259 -22.36 -16.99 -36.39
CA GLU A 259 -23.82 -16.87 -36.37
C GLU A 259 -24.42 -16.57 -37.76
N VAL A 260 -23.63 -16.11 -38.73
CA VAL A 260 -24.11 -15.82 -40.10
C VAL A 260 -24.75 -17.04 -40.78
N PRO A 261 -24.21 -18.27 -40.68
CA PRO A 261 -24.85 -19.45 -41.28
C PRO A 261 -26.22 -19.79 -40.71
N LYS A 262 -26.53 -19.31 -39.49
CA LYS A 262 -27.81 -19.55 -38.81
C LYS A 262 -28.84 -18.44 -39.08
N ALA A 263 -28.45 -17.39 -39.80
CA ALA A 263 -29.33 -16.29 -40.15
C ALA A 263 -30.35 -16.72 -41.22
N ASP A 264 -31.54 -16.14 -41.17
CA ASP A 264 -32.58 -16.36 -42.17
C ASP A 264 -32.35 -15.53 -43.43
N ILE A 265 -31.80 -14.32 -43.24
CA ILE A 265 -31.51 -13.39 -44.32
C ILE A 265 -30.35 -12.46 -43.99
N VAL A 266 -29.59 -12.09 -45.01
CA VAL A 266 -28.62 -11.00 -45.00
C VAL A 266 -29.10 -9.85 -45.88
N LEU A 267 -29.25 -8.69 -45.27
CA LEU A 267 -29.57 -7.42 -45.93
C LEU A 267 -28.27 -6.69 -46.28
N THR A 268 -28.18 -6.19 -47.51
CA THR A 268 -26.97 -5.52 -48.01
C THR A 268 -27.25 -4.10 -48.50
N ASN A 269 -26.31 -3.20 -48.22
CA ASN A 269 -26.07 -1.98 -48.98
C ASN A 269 -24.78 -2.27 -49.78
N PRO A 270 -24.85 -2.38 -51.13
CA PRO A 270 -23.93 -3.14 -52.00
C PRO A 270 -22.49 -3.30 -51.53
N THR A 271 -21.81 -2.19 -51.28
CA THR A 271 -20.40 -2.17 -50.89
C THR A 271 -20.21 -1.90 -49.40
N HIS A 272 -21.10 -1.12 -48.78
CA HIS A 272 -20.81 -0.46 -47.51
C HIS A 272 -21.31 -1.18 -46.25
N PHE A 273 -22.46 -1.86 -46.30
CA PHE A 273 -23.07 -2.47 -45.09
C PHE A 273 -23.64 -3.86 -45.37
N ALA A 274 -23.56 -4.72 -44.36
CA ALA A 274 -24.32 -5.96 -44.31
C ALA A 274 -24.87 -6.20 -42.91
N VAL A 275 -26.12 -6.64 -42.82
CA VAL A 275 -26.81 -6.99 -41.57
C VAL A 275 -27.49 -8.34 -41.74
N ALA A 276 -27.17 -9.30 -40.89
CA ALA A 276 -27.79 -10.62 -40.85
C ALA A 276 -28.87 -10.65 -39.75
N LEU A 277 -30.05 -11.12 -40.11
CA LEU A 277 -31.20 -11.24 -39.23
C LEU A 277 -31.56 -12.71 -39.03
N GLN A 278 -31.96 -13.05 -37.81
CA GLN A 278 -32.49 -14.35 -37.46
C GLN A 278 -33.85 -14.18 -36.78
N TYR A 279 -34.81 -15.01 -37.16
CA TYR A 279 -36.13 -15.07 -36.53
C TYR A 279 -36.54 -16.52 -36.29
N LEU A 280 -36.76 -16.86 -35.01
CA LEU A 280 -37.22 -18.18 -34.61
C LEU A 280 -38.70 -18.09 -34.20
N ASP A 281 -39.59 -18.68 -35.01
CA ASP A 281 -41.06 -18.61 -34.92
C ASP A 281 -41.67 -19.04 -33.57
N SER A 282 -40.89 -19.66 -32.68
CA SER A 282 -41.37 -20.23 -31.41
C SER A 282 -40.94 -19.48 -30.15
N ASP A 283 -39.99 -18.53 -30.24
CA ASP A 283 -39.34 -17.98 -29.03
C ASP A 283 -38.98 -16.48 -29.12
N MET A 284 -39.21 -15.81 -30.26
CA MET A 284 -38.79 -14.43 -30.49
C MET A 284 -39.96 -13.47 -30.70
N ARG A 285 -39.93 -12.32 -30.00
CA ARG A 285 -40.92 -11.25 -30.17
C ARG A 285 -40.66 -10.44 -31.43
N ALA A 286 -39.38 -10.29 -31.80
CA ALA A 286 -38.96 -9.67 -33.04
C ALA A 286 -37.64 -10.28 -33.55
N PRO A 287 -37.34 -10.16 -34.86
CA PRO A 287 -36.08 -10.61 -35.43
C PRO A 287 -34.86 -9.97 -34.76
N ARG A 288 -33.80 -10.76 -34.57
CA ARG A 288 -32.57 -10.33 -33.90
C ARG A 288 -31.43 -10.13 -34.89
N VAL A 289 -30.61 -9.10 -34.68
CA VAL A 289 -29.41 -8.88 -35.48
C VAL A 289 -28.28 -9.79 -35.00
N VAL A 290 -27.96 -10.83 -35.77
CA VAL A 290 -26.95 -11.84 -35.39
C VAL A 290 -25.56 -11.56 -35.94
N ALA A 291 -25.46 -10.79 -37.01
CA ALA A 291 -24.20 -10.24 -37.51
C ALA A 291 -24.44 -8.87 -38.14
N LYS A 292 -23.50 -7.94 -37.99
CA LYS A 292 -23.50 -6.68 -38.74
C LYS A 292 -22.08 -6.19 -38.96
N GLY A 293 -21.84 -5.53 -40.08
CA GLY A 293 -20.51 -5.01 -40.39
C GLY A 293 -20.51 -3.99 -41.52
N THR A 294 -19.37 -3.32 -41.66
CA THR A 294 -19.07 -2.39 -42.75
C THR A 294 -17.92 -2.88 -43.59
N GLU A 295 -17.84 -2.40 -44.84
CA GLU A 295 -16.70 -2.58 -45.74
C GLU A 295 -16.23 -4.05 -45.80
N LEU A 296 -14.98 -4.34 -45.44
CA LEU A 296 -14.41 -5.70 -45.43
C LEU A 296 -15.22 -6.70 -44.59
N VAL A 297 -15.78 -6.25 -43.46
CA VAL A 297 -16.62 -7.12 -42.61
C VAL A 297 -17.95 -7.40 -43.32
N ALA A 298 -18.54 -6.41 -43.97
CA ALA A 298 -19.74 -6.59 -44.78
C ALA A 298 -19.50 -7.55 -45.96
N ALA A 299 -18.36 -7.39 -46.65
CA ALA A 299 -17.94 -8.29 -47.72
C ALA A 299 -17.83 -9.74 -47.23
N ARG A 300 -17.21 -9.95 -46.05
CA ARG A 300 -17.08 -11.29 -45.48
C ARG A 300 -18.42 -11.89 -45.05
N ILE A 301 -19.35 -11.08 -44.51
CA ILE A 301 -20.70 -11.53 -44.18
C ILE A 301 -21.44 -11.99 -45.45
N ARG A 302 -21.32 -11.24 -46.55
CA ARG A 302 -21.94 -11.60 -47.85
C ARG A 302 -21.35 -12.89 -48.42
N GLU A 303 -20.04 -13.04 -48.38
CA GLU A 303 -19.34 -14.25 -48.83
C GLU A 303 -19.81 -15.47 -48.04
N LEU A 304 -19.79 -15.36 -46.71
CA LEU A 304 -20.21 -16.45 -45.82
C LEU A 304 -21.69 -16.80 -45.97
N ALA A 305 -22.55 -15.81 -46.22
CA ALA A 305 -23.96 -16.03 -46.53
C ALA A 305 -24.16 -16.78 -47.85
N LYS A 306 -23.39 -16.46 -48.89
CA LYS A 306 -23.40 -17.19 -50.17
C LYS A 306 -22.96 -18.64 -49.98
N ASP A 307 -21.86 -18.86 -49.28
CA ASP A 307 -21.31 -20.19 -49.02
C ASP A 307 -22.28 -21.10 -48.26
N ASN A 308 -23.04 -20.52 -47.32
CA ASN A 308 -24.03 -21.24 -46.50
C ASN A 308 -25.46 -21.17 -47.06
N LYS A 309 -25.65 -20.67 -48.30
CA LYS A 309 -26.95 -20.57 -48.97
C LYS A 309 -28.02 -19.76 -48.21
N VAL A 310 -27.59 -18.80 -47.38
CA VAL A 310 -28.47 -17.84 -46.71
C VAL A 310 -29.00 -16.84 -47.74
N ALA A 311 -30.27 -16.47 -47.66
CA ALA A 311 -30.87 -15.51 -48.59
C ALA A 311 -30.19 -14.14 -48.46
N ILE A 312 -29.90 -13.50 -49.58
CA ILE A 312 -29.32 -12.15 -49.62
C ILE A 312 -30.30 -11.24 -50.36
N LEU A 313 -30.66 -10.12 -49.75
CA LEU A 313 -31.50 -9.10 -50.34
C LEU A 313 -30.78 -7.75 -50.30
N GLU A 314 -30.72 -7.10 -51.45
CA GLU A 314 -30.20 -5.75 -51.56
C GLU A 314 -31.28 -4.75 -51.14
N ALA A 315 -31.11 -4.16 -49.96
CA ALA A 315 -32.04 -3.20 -49.39
C ALA A 315 -31.25 -2.05 -48.73
N PRO A 316 -30.72 -1.09 -49.52
CA PRO A 316 -29.74 -0.13 -49.02
C PRO A 316 -30.26 0.73 -47.86
N SER A 317 -31.48 1.25 -47.96
CA SER A 317 -32.09 2.11 -46.93
C SER A 317 -32.35 1.36 -45.62
N LEU A 318 -32.93 0.15 -45.71
CA LEU A 318 -33.20 -0.69 -44.54
C LEU A 318 -31.90 -1.19 -43.88
N THR A 319 -30.91 -1.58 -44.68
CA THR A 319 -29.61 -2.06 -44.16
C THR A 319 -28.88 -0.97 -43.38
N ARG A 320 -28.90 0.28 -43.87
CA ARG A 320 -28.33 1.43 -43.16
C ARG A 320 -29.03 1.71 -41.84
N ALA A 321 -30.37 1.69 -41.85
CA ALA A 321 -31.18 1.89 -40.65
C ALA A 321 -30.89 0.80 -39.58
N LEU A 322 -30.90 -0.46 -39.97
CA LEU A 322 -30.60 -1.58 -39.08
C LEU A 322 -29.17 -1.51 -38.51
N TYR A 323 -28.19 -1.19 -39.36
CA TYR A 323 -26.79 -1.08 -38.93
C TYR A 323 -26.60 -0.01 -37.85
N LYS A 324 -27.23 1.16 -38.03
CA LYS A 324 -27.09 2.30 -37.11
C LYS A 324 -27.92 2.15 -35.83
N HIS A 325 -29.16 1.69 -35.95
CA HIS A 325 -30.13 1.75 -34.85
C HIS A 325 -30.29 0.44 -34.06
N THR A 326 -29.67 -0.67 -34.48
CA THR A 326 -29.77 -1.96 -33.76
C THR A 326 -28.39 -2.48 -33.39
N ARG A 327 -28.15 -2.84 -32.12
CA ARG A 327 -26.85 -3.43 -31.73
C ARG A 327 -26.80 -4.92 -32.09
N LEU A 328 -25.57 -5.43 -32.13
CA LEU A 328 -25.36 -6.86 -32.36
C LEU A 328 -25.98 -7.65 -31.19
N GLY A 329 -26.85 -8.61 -31.51
CA GLY A 329 -27.55 -9.40 -30.53
C GLY A 329 -28.75 -8.71 -29.88
N GLU A 330 -29.27 -7.63 -30.45
CA GLU A 330 -30.54 -7.03 -30.02
C GLU A 330 -31.64 -7.29 -31.05
N GLU A 331 -32.89 -7.29 -30.57
CA GLU A 331 -34.07 -7.29 -31.42
C GLU A 331 -34.14 -5.97 -32.20
N ILE A 332 -34.68 -6.01 -33.42
CA ILE A 332 -34.87 -4.80 -34.22
C ILE A 332 -35.81 -3.80 -33.52
N PRO A 333 -35.70 -2.49 -33.78
CA PRO A 333 -36.62 -1.49 -33.25
C PRO A 333 -38.00 -1.58 -33.91
N THR A 334 -39.04 -1.21 -33.17
CA THR A 334 -40.46 -1.29 -33.58
C THR A 334 -40.75 -0.59 -34.91
N GLY A 335 -40.11 0.55 -35.17
CA GLY A 335 -40.28 1.28 -36.44
C GLY A 335 -39.82 0.51 -37.68
N LEU A 336 -38.97 -0.51 -37.55
CA LEU A 336 -38.50 -1.33 -38.68
C LEU A 336 -39.27 -2.64 -38.84
N TYR A 337 -40.28 -2.91 -37.99
CA TYR A 337 -40.99 -4.20 -38.00
C TYR A 337 -41.68 -4.47 -39.33
N THR A 338 -42.38 -3.48 -39.90
CA THR A 338 -43.10 -3.63 -41.16
C THR A 338 -42.15 -3.97 -42.30
N ALA A 339 -41.06 -3.21 -42.44
CA ALA A 339 -40.05 -3.44 -43.47
C ALA A 339 -39.37 -4.80 -43.32
N VAL A 340 -39.04 -5.22 -42.09
CA VAL A 340 -38.40 -6.52 -41.85
C VAL A 340 -39.39 -7.68 -42.02
N ALA A 341 -40.66 -7.51 -41.66
CA ALA A 341 -41.70 -8.53 -41.86
C ALA A 341 -41.92 -8.82 -43.35
N GLU A 342 -41.90 -7.80 -44.20
CA GLU A 342 -41.99 -7.95 -45.66
C GLU A 342 -40.78 -8.71 -46.23
N VAL A 343 -39.58 -8.39 -45.73
CA VAL A 343 -38.35 -9.10 -46.08
C VAL A 343 -38.41 -10.58 -45.66
N LEU A 344 -38.86 -10.88 -44.44
CA LEU A 344 -38.99 -12.26 -43.96
C LEU A 344 -40.07 -13.02 -44.72
N ALA A 345 -41.23 -12.40 -45.00
CA ALA A 345 -42.28 -12.99 -45.80
C ALA A 345 -41.75 -13.40 -47.18
N TRP A 346 -40.93 -12.56 -47.82
CA TRP A 346 -40.25 -12.90 -49.06
C TRP A 346 -39.30 -14.10 -48.90
N VAL A 347 -38.52 -14.18 -47.82
CA VAL A 347 -37.65 -15.34 -47.54
C VAL A 347 -38.44 -16.62 -47.41
N TYR A 348 -39.57 -16.60 -46.69
CA TYR A 348 -40.43 -17.77 -46.54
C TYR A 348 -41.07 -18.18 -47.86
N GLN A 349 -41.54 -17.23 -48.67
CA GLN A 349 -42.04 -17.51 -50.03
C GLN A 349 -40.94 -18.07 -50.94
N LEU A 350 -39.71 -17.57 -50.83
CA LEU A 350 -38.55 -18.03 -51.59
C LEU A 350 -38.13 -19.46 -51.18
N LYS A 351 -38.15 -19.78 -49.88
CA LYS A 351 -37.94 -21.15 -49.38
C LYS A 351 -39.03 -22.08 -49.89
N ARG A 352 -40.30 -21.66 -49.83
CA ARG A 352 -41.45 -22.44 -50.33
C ARG A 352 -41.36 -22.70 -51.84
N TRP A 353 -41.06 -21.68 -52.63
CA TRP A 353 -40.87 -21.79 -54.08
C TRP A 353 -39.75 -22.78 -54.44
N LYS A 354 -38.63 -22.75 -53.71
CA LYS A 354 -37.51 -23.69 -53.92
C LYS A 354 -37.85 -25.14 -53.57
N ASN A 355 -38.73 -25.37 -52.59
CA ASN A 355 -39.04 -26.71 -52.08
C ASN A 355 -40.26 -27.35 -52.76
N GLU A 356 -41.32 -26.58 -53.01
CA GLU A 356 -42.63 -27.07 -53.48
C GLU A 356 -42.90 -26.72 -54.95
N GLY A 357 -42.12 -25.81 -55.55
CA GLY A 357 -42.37 -25.27 -56.89
C GLY A 357 -43.53 -24.27 -56.94
N GLY A 358 -43.63 -23.49 -58.04
CA GLY A 358 -44.67 -22.46 -58.24
C GLY A 358 -44.14 -21.19 -58.90
N ASP A 359 -44.91 -20.09 -58.81
CA ASP A 359 -44.48 -18.77 -59.28
C ASP A 359 -43.36 -18.20 -58.40
N ALA A 360 -42.32 -17.65 -59.04
CA ALA A 360 -41.21 -17.03 -58.33
C ALA A 360 -41.70 -15.80 -57.54
N PRO A 361 -41.38 -15.70 -56.23
CA PRO A 361 -41.82 -14.57 -55.43
C PRO A 361 -41.18 -13.27 -55.93
N ARG A 362 -41.98 -12.22 -55.99
CA ARG A 362 -41.49 -10.90 -56.39
C ARG A 362 -40.54 -10.38 -55.32
N THR A 363 -39.34 -9.98 -55.75
CA THR A 363 -38.37 -9.32 -54.87
C THR A 363 -38.98 -8.02 -54.35
N PRO A 364 -39.05 -7.80 -53.03
CA PRO A 364 -39.56 -6.56 -52.46
C PRO A 364 -38.71 -5.39 -52.96
N THR A 365 -39.38 -4.39 -53.51
CA THR A 365 -38.79 -3.10 -53.91
C THR A 365 -39.55 -2.01 -53.16
N ASP A 366 -38.84 -1.02 -52.63
CA ASP A 366 -39.42 0.10 -51.86
C ASP A 366 -39.93 -0.27 -50.44
N LEU A 367 -39.05 -0.89 -49.64
CA LEU A 367 -39.35 -1.26 -48.25
C LEU A 367 -39.61 0.00 -47.38
N PRO A 368 -40.71 0.05 -46.62
CA PRO A 368 -41.13 1.25 -45.88
C PRO A 368 -40.23 1.49 -44.66
N VAL A 369 -39.24 2.38 -44.79
CA VAL A 369 -38.38 2.83 -43.68
C VAL A 369 -38.87 4.19 -43.16
N PRO A 370 -39.32 4.30 -41.90
CA PRO A 370 -39.75 5.56 -41.30
C PRO A 370 -38.70 6.66 -41.40
N ALA A 371 -39.12 7.90 -41.68
CA ALA A 371 -38.22 9.03 -41.94
C ALA A 371 -37.26 9.33 -40.77
N ASP A 372 -37.68 9.06 -39.54
CA ASP A 372 -36.92 9.21 -38.29
C ASP A 372 -35.80 8.16 -38.11
N LEU A 373 -35.89 7.03 -38.81
CA LEU A 373 -34.91 5.93 -38.77
C LEU A 373 -34.08 5.84 -40.05
N GLN A 374 -34.29 6.75 -41.01
CA GLN A 374 -33.48 6.82 -42.21
C GLN A 374 -32.07 7.30 -41.87
N TYR A 375 -31.07 6.56 -42.37
CA TYR A 375 -29.68 6.94 -42.27
C TYR A 375 -29.09 7.05 -43.69
N SER A 376 -28.75 8.27 -44.09
CA SER A 376 -27.85 8.52 -45.21
C SER A 376 -26.41 8.53 -44.69
N VAL A 377 -25.52 7.92 -45.46
CA VAL A 377 -24.08 8.15 -45.28
C VAL A 377 -23.74 9.30 -46.20
N ASP A 378 -23.19 10.39 -45.66
CA ASP A 378 -22.60 11.43 -46.48
C ASP A 378 -21.43 10.80 -47.24
N THR A 379 -21.60 10.59 -48.54
CA THR A 379 -20.51 10.20 -49.42
C THR A 379 -19.60 11.42 -49.56
N ALA A 380 -18.54 11.46 -48.77
CA ALA A 380 -17.41 12.36 -48.97
C ALA A 380 -16.49 11.83 -50.08
#